data_AF-A0A5J5BH13-F1
#
_entry.id   AF-A0A5J5BH13-F1
#
_cell.length_a   1.000
_cell.length_b   1.000
_cell.length_c   1.000
_cell.angle_alpha   90.00
_cell.angle_beta   90.00
_cell.angle_gamma   90.00
#
_symmetry.space_group_name_H-M   'P 1'
#
loop_
_entity.id
_entity.type
_entity.pdbx_description
1 polymer ?
#
loop_
_entity_poly.entity_id
_entity_poly.type
_entity_poly.pdbx_seq_one_letter_code
_entity_poly.pdbx_strand_id
1 'polypeptide(L)'
;MTKNNKPFPAEVSRTIMELSSVGTLSTLTQDGWPLGIGVRFAVDAEGTPILCLNASNRQFSIDTRSSLHVQLEQCGLRTPQCTIQGKLDKPEDRMVVKRFGEEVDEDLVYVVAVERVLQIEDFKEDGVWVTSSDYKMANPDPLRDFAEKIVDEINTHNMEDVHRFCNIYVDLDFQVSKAEVVWVDRLGFDMRLCSPQNDIFEVRIPFPREVTDEKGAKSSFNGWKKVHSSLRNTIFSMGSASPPPHFVIFPYMAQGHTLPLLDLSRALSRHGVKITIITTPSNAPYIHSKVSKHPQISVSVIPFPSIKELPEGCENTAHLPSMDLLLTFLSATKKLKEPFEGILREMSEAGCLPVCVISDFFLGWTLDSCCSLGIPRLVSHGMGVLPMAVCKAASLHGPCIKANLGSDPIKLPELRFPFTLTQNDLPDSLWLANADDPWLQFMVEVGETDADSWGVLVNSFEELEGEYIASFESFLRNKAKAWCVGPLLLFDEINDEDQSCSYIEWLNKQPGPNVVIYISFGTQANMSDLQMDEIRIGAGDGLASSSFG
;
A
#
# COMPACT_ATOMS: atom_id res chain seq x y z
N MET A 1 -5.68 -3.70 13.47
CA MET A 1 -4.58 -2.80 13.07
C MET A 1 -4.60 -1.58 13.97
N THR A 2 -3.45 -1.12 14.44
CA THR A 2 -3.34 0.09 15.29
C THR A 2 -3.67 1.32 14.45
N LYS A 3 -4.40 2.30 15.00
CA LYS A 3 -4.86 3.49 14.24
C LYS A 3 -3.73 4.35 13.65
N ASN A 4 -2.50 4.23 14.18
CA ASN A 4 -1.36 5.09 13.82
C ASN A 4 -0.13 4.32 13.31
N ASN A 5 -0.26 3.03 12.97
CA ASN A 5 0.86 2.16 12.57
C ASN A 5 2.06 2.13 13.55
N LYS A 6 1.80 2.43 14.82
CA LYS A 6 2.74 2.27 15.95
C LYS A 6 2.33 1.08 16.82
N PRO A 7 3.26 0.45 17.56
CA PRO A 7 2.91 -0.55 18.57
C PRO A 7 1.96 0.05 19.62
N PHE A 8 1.15 -0.79 20.25
CA PHE A 8 0.27 -0.32 21.32
C PHE A 8 1.10 0.22 22.51
N PRO A 9 0.60 1.21 23.27
CA PRO A 9 1.31 1.72 24.46
C PRO A 9 1.74 0.64 25.47
N ALA A 10 0.98 -0.45 25.58
CA ALA A 10 1.33 -1.63 26.37
C ALA A 10 2.60 -2.33 25.85
N GLU A 11 2.71 -2.55 24.54
CA GLU A 11 3.87 -3.16 23.88
C GLU A 11 5.10 -2.27 24.01
N VAL A 12 4.94 -0.95 23.85
CA VAL A 12 6.02 0.04 24.06
C VAL A 12 6.52 -0.02 25.51
N SER A 13 5.61 -0.06 26.48
CA SER A 13 5.96 -0.17 27.90
C SER A 13 6.71 -1.48 28.19
N ARG A 14 6.24 -2.62 27.66
CA ARG A 14 6.93 -3.91 27.81
C ARG A 14 8.33 -3.87 27.18
N THR A 15 8.49 -3.18 26.06
CA THR A 15 9.77 -2.98 25.38
C THR A 15 10.73 -2.13 26.20
N ILE A 16 10.28 -1.01 26.76
CA ILE A 16 11.08 -0.15 27.65
C ILE A 16 11.59 -0.95 28.85
N MET A 17 10.70 -1.72 29.48
CA MET A 17 11.02 -2.54 30.64
C MET A 17 11.96 -3.71 30.32
N GLU A 18 11.98 -4.18 29.06
CA GLU A 18 12.91 -5.21 28.60
C GLU A 18 14.26 -4.67 28.12
N LEU A 19 14.37 -3.44 27.66
CA LEU A 19 15.66 -2.87 27.25
C LEU A 19 16.37 -2.16 28.40
N SER A 20 15.61 -1.58 29.33
CA SER A 20 16.14 -0.85 30.46
C SER A 20 16.46 -1.78 31.64
N SER A 21 17.36 -1.34 32.52
CA SER A 21 17.70 -2.07 33.76
C SER A 21 17.80 -1.15 34.98
N VAL A 22 17.56 0.15 34.79
CA VAL A 22 17.66 1.19 35.80
C VAL A 22 16.38 2.00 35.76
N GLY A 23 15.87 2.35 36.94
CA GLY A 23 14.69 3.20 37.09
C GLY A 23 14.71 4.00 38.38
N THR A 24 13.68 4.80 38.57
CA THR A 24 13.43 5.54 39.82
C THR A 24 12.22 4.96 40.52
N LEU A 25 12.43 4.36 41.69
CA LEU A 25 11.37 3.94 42.58
C LEU A 25 10.91 5.14 43.41
N SER A 26 9.66 5.55 43.26
CA SER A 26 9.04 6.60 44.07
C SER A 26 8.14 5.97 45.13
N THR A 27 8.39 6.31 46.40
CA THR A 27 7.62 5.87 47.56
C THR A 27 7.26 7.07 48.46
N LEU A 28 6.46 6.83 49.50
CA LEU A 28 6.21 7.81 50.55
C LEU A 28 7.14 7.55 51.73
N THR A 29 7.73 8.61 52.28
CA THR A 29 8.43 8.55 53.56
C THR A 29 7.44 8.34 54.70
N GLN A 30 7.94 8.03 55.91
CA GLN A 30 7.09 7.92 57.10
C GLN A 30 6.32 9.21 57.40
N ASP A 31 6.89 10.36 57.07
CA ASP A 31 6.28 11.68 57.24
C ASP A 31 5.38 12.10 56.06
N GLY A 32 5.14 11.20 55.10
CA GLY A 32 4.23 11.41 53.96
C GLY A 32 4.81 12.24 52.80
N TRP A 33 6.12 12.52 52.80
CA TRP A 33 6.78 13.18 51.68
C TRP A 33 7.08 12.19 50.55
N PRO A 34 6.97 12.59 49.26
CA PRO A 34 7.42 11.76 48.15
C PRO A 34 8.95 11.65 48.14
N LEU A 35 9.47 10.43 47.98
CA LEU A 35 10.89 10.14 47.87
C LEU A 35 11.16 9.28 46.63
N GLY A 36 12.07 9.73 45.75
CA GLY A 36 12.55 8.98 44.60
C GLY A 36 13.94 8.39 44.86
N ILE A 37 14.12 7.09 44.58
CA ILE A 37 15.37 6.36 44.78
C ILE A 37 15.75 5.66 43.47
N GLY A 38 17.00 5.81 43.04
CA GLY A 38 17.54 5.06 41.91
C GLY A 38 17.66 3.57 42.22
N VAL A 39 17.12 2.71 41.35
CA VAL A 39 17.07 1.27 41.54
C VAL A 39 17.47 0.53 40.27
N ARG A 40 18.08 -0.65 40.44
CA ARG A 40 18.20 -1.64 39.37
C ARG A 40 17.00 -2.58 39.41
N PHE A 41 16.51 -2.99 38.25
CA PHE A 41 15.38 -3.90 38.15
C PHE A 41 15.54 -4.94 37.03
N ALA A 42 14.89 -6.07 37.21
CA ALA A 42 14.60 -7.04 36.15
C ALA A 42 13.08 -7.15 36.00
N VAL A 43 12.60 -7.80 34.96
CA VAL A 43 11.18 -8.13 34.81
C VAL A 43 10.99 -9.62 34.67
N ASP A 44 9.85 -10.12 35.14
CA ASP A 44 9.39 -11.48 34.85
C ASP A 44 8.73 -11.56 33.45
N ALA A 45 8.20 -12.74 33.11
CA ALA A 45 7.54 -12.99 31.83
C ALA A 45 6.29 -12.11 31.60
N GLU A 46 5.60 -11.67 32.66
CA GLU A 46 4.44 -10.78 32.59
C GLU A 46 4.83 -9.30 32.64
N GLY A 47 6.11 -8.98 32.84
CA GLY A 47 6.62 -7.62 32.93
C GLY A 47 6.56 -7.02 34.32
N THR A 48 6.30 -7.83 35.35
CA THR A 48 6.32 -7.37 36.74
C THR A 48 7.77 -7.05 37.13
N PRO A 49 8.07 -5.82 37.59
CA PRO A 49 9.43 -5.44 37.95
C PRO A 49 9.85 -6.04 39.29
N ILE A 50 11.01 -6.69 39.26
CA ILE A 50 11.72 -7.27 40.39
C ILE A 50 12.90 -6.36 40.72
N LEU A 51 12.91 -5.80 41.92
CA LEU A 51 13.84 -4.79 42.41
C LEU A 51 14.80 -5.38 43.43
N CYS A 52 16.04 -4.89 43.43
CA CYS A 52 17.02 -5.17 44.47
C CYS A 52 17.31 -3.89 45.25
N LEU A 53 16.94 -3.84 46.53
CA LEU A 53 17.04 -2.64 47.38
C LEU A 53 18.11 -2.86 48.46
N ASN A 54 18.99 -1.88 48.66
CA ASN A 54 20.07 -2.01 49.66
C ASN A 54 19.54 -1.95 51.11
N ALA A 55 20.29 -2.50 52.06
CA ALA A 55 19.95 -2.48 53.49
C ALA A 55 19.72 -1.07 54.06
N SER A 56 20.36 -0.04 53.49
CA SER A 56 20.19 1.38 53.83
C SER A 56 18.82 1.95 53.41
N ASN A 57 18.15 1.32 52.44
CA ASN A 57 16.86 1.74 51.92
C ASN A 57 15.67 1.13 52.68
N ARG A 58 15.92 0.36 53.77
CA ARG A 58 14.89 -0.33 54.56
C ARG A 58 13.88 0.58 55.27
N GLN A 59 14.06 1.91 55.25
CA GLN A 59 13.09 2.87 55.82
C GLN A 59 11.88 3.10 54.89
N PHE A 60 11.33 2.03 54.32
CA PHE A 60 10.04 2.13 53.63
C PHE A 60 8.94 2.39 54.67
N SER A 61 8.03 3.30 54.33
CA SER A 61 6.82 3.55 55.10
C SER A 61 5.97 2.28 55.23
N ILE A 62 5.03 2.25 56.18
CA ILE A 62 3.97 1.22 56.24
C ILE A 62 3.18 1.20 54.92
N ASP A 63 3.19 2.31 54.19
CA ASP A 63 2.57 2.45 52.88
C ASP A 63 3.35 1.74 51.77
N THR A 64 2.76 0.69 51.21
CA THR A 64 3.32 -0.08 50.09
C THR A 64 3.07 0.57 48.74
N ARG A 65 2.26 1.64 48.65
CA ARG A 65 2.01 2.36 47.39
C ARG A 65 3.32 2.92 46.84
N SER A 66 3.63 2.53 45.62
CA SER A 66 4.86 2.90 44.96
C SER A 66 4.66 3.09 43.47
N SER A 67 5.64 3.72 42.84
CA SER A 67 5.73 3.73 41.39
C SER A 67 7.16 3.53 40.93
N LEU A 68 7.33 2.85 39.80
CA LEU A 68 8.62 2.66 39.16
C LEU A 68 8.60 3.40 37.83
N HIS A 69 9.41 4.45 37.72
CA HIS A 69 9.60 5.22 36.50
C HIS A 69 10.85 4.75 35.76
N VAL A 70 10.72 4.47 34.47
CA VAL A 70 11.77 3.95 33.60
C VAL A 70 11.79 4.73 32.28
N GLN A 71 12.99 4.99 31.78
CA GLN A 71 13.24 5.75 30.57
C GLN A 71 14.08 4.91 29.61
N LEU A 72 13.79 5.00 28.32
CA LEU A 72 14.60 4.42 27.25
C LEU A 72 15.02 5.54 26.31
N GLU A 73 16.31 5.88 26.31
CA GLU A 73 16.84 6.84 25.33
C GLU A 73 16.96 6.16 23.96
N GLN A 74 16.38 6.77 22.94
CA GLN A 74 16.40 6.28 21.55
C GLN A 74 17.28 7.19 20.71
N CYS A 75 18.49 6.70 20.43
CA CYS A 75 19.49 7.34 19.55
C CYS A 75 19.81 8.80 19.93
N GLY A 76 19.66 9.18 21.20
CA GLY A 76 19.89 10.55 21.70
C GLY A 76 18.89 11.60 21.19
N LEU A 77 17.81 11.17 20.53
CA LEU A 77 16.83 12.07 19.92
C LEU A 77 15.53 12.10 20.72
N ARG A 78 15.03 10.95 21.16
CA ARG A 78 13.73 10.81 21.84
C ARG A 78 13.89 9.92 23.06
N THR A 79 13.09 10.15 24.10
CA THR A 79 13.11 9.30 25.30
C THR A 79 11.71 8.85 25.70
N PRO A 80 11.21 7.71 25.17
CA PRO A 80 10.00 7.08 25.66
C PRO A 80 10.13 6.62 27.11
N GLN A 81 9.02 6.71 27.84
CA GLN A 81 9.00 6.51 29.28
C GLN A 81 7.79 5.68 29.68
N CYS A 82 7.95 4.87 30.72
CA CYS A 82 6.81 4.27 31.39
C CYS A 82 6.91 4.40 32.90
N THR A 83 5.78 4.66 33.54
CA THR A 83 5.66 4.70 35.00
C THR A 83 4.66 3.64 35.45
N ILE A 84 5.17 2.57 36.06
CA ILE A 84 4.36 1.52 36.66
C ILE A 84 3.88 2.02 38.02
N GLN A 85 2.57 2.04 38.25
CA GLN A 85 1.99 2.28 39.56
C GLN A 85 1.52 0.96 40.17
N GLY A 86 1.79 0.77 41.46
CA GLY A 86 1.49 -0.48 42.12
C GLY A 86 1.84 -0.51 43.60
N LYS A 87 1.96 -1.73 44.12
CA LYS A 87 2.35 -1.98 45.51
C LYS A 87 3.70 -2.68 45.57
N LEU A 88 4.58 -2.19 46.43
CA LEU A 88 5.87 -2.79 46.70
C LEU A 88 5.68 -3.91 47.72
N ASP A 89 5.89 -5.14 47.27
CA ASP A 89 5.68 -6.35 48.07
C ASP A 89 6.91 -7.26 48.04
N LYS A 90 6.91 -8.25 48.94
CA LYS A 90 7.87 -9.35 48.91
C LYS A 90 7.38 -10.43 47.93
N PRO A 91 8.27 -11.05 47.14
CA PRO A 91 7.89 -12.14 46.26
C PRO A 91 7.34 -13.33 47.07
N GLU A 92 6.30 -13.99 46.55
CA GLU A 92 5.68 -15.15 47.21
C GLU A 92 6.59 -16.39 47.19
N ASP A 93 7.38 -16.56 46.11
CA ASP A 93 8.29 -17.68 45.89
C ASP A 93 9.76 -17.22 45.75
N ARG A 94 10.70 -18.14 46.00
CA ARG A 94 12.14 -17.91 45.75
C ARG A 94 12.38 -17.63 44.28
N MET A 95 12.74 -16.39 43.95
CA MET A 95 13.05 -15.97 42.59
C MET A 95 14.55 -15.89 42.35
N VAL A 96 15.05 -16.63 41.35
CA VAL A 96 16.43 -16.50 40.87
C VAL A 96 16.48 -15.45 39.76
N VAL A 97 16.93 -14.23 40.09
CA VAL A 97 17.04 -13.13 39.12
C VAL A 97 18.33 -13.30 38.30
N LYS A 98 18.25 -14.00 37.17
CA LYS A 98 19.43 -14.27 36.31
C LYS A 98 19.98 -13.05 35.58
N ARG A 99 19.20 -11.97 35.46
CA ARG A 99 19.50 -10.82 34.57
C ARG A 99 20.73 -10.00 35.00
N PHE A 100 21.14 -10.06 36.27
CA PHE A 100 22.28 -9.29 36.77
C PHE A 100 23.61 -10.06 36.80
N GLY A 101 23.63 -11.37 36.47
CA GLY A 101 24.85 -12.18 36.56
C GLY A 101 25.46 -12.28 37.97
N GLU A 102 24.74 -11.82 38.99
CA GLU A 102 25.15 -11.71 40.39
C GLU A 102 24.19 -12.52 41.27
N GLU A 103 24.71 -13.25 42.28
CA GLU A 103 23.87 -13.79 43.35
C GLU A 103 23.37 -12.63 44.21
N VAL A 104 22.05 -12.41 44.20
CA VAL A 104 21.40 -11.35 44.98
C VAL A 104 20.90 -11.93 46.30
N ASP A 105 21.14 -11.22 47.40
CA ASP A 105 20.55 -11.53 48.70
C ASP A 105 19.01 -11.51 48.63
N GLU A 106 18.37 -12.64 48.90
CA GLU A 106 16.92 -12.84 48.83
C GLU A 106 16.16 -11.85 49.74
N ASP A 107 16.76 -11.43 50.86
CA ASP A 107 16.17 -10.46 51.78
C ASP A 107 16.08 -9.05 51.19
N LEU A 108 16.77 -8.79 50.09
CA LEU A 108 16.84 -7.49 49.42
C LEU A 108 16.00 -7.44 48.14
N VAL A 109 15.33 -8.54 47.78
CA VAL A 109 14.45 -8.63 46.60
C VAL A 109 13.05 -8.16 46.95
N TYR A 110 12.47 -7.35 46.07
CA TYR A 110 11.10 -6.83 46.14
C TYR A 110 10.44 -6.87 44.76
N VAL A 111 9.11 -6.83 44.71
CA VAL A 111 8.33 -6.81 43.47
C VAL A 111 7.37 -5.64 43.51
N VAL A 112 7.11 -4.99 42.37
CA VAL A 112 6.02 -4.01 42.28
C VAL A 112 4.83 -4.66 41.58
N ALA A 113 3.80 -5.01 42.34
CA ALA A 113 2.56 -5.55 41.81
C ALA A 113 1.87 -4.49 40.93
N VAL A 114 1.84 -4.73 39.62
CA VAL A 114 1.38 -3.76 38.61
C VAL A 114 -0.13 -3.54 38.72
N GLU A 115 -0.56 -2.33 39.06
CA GLU A 115 -1.97 -1.92 39.04
C GLU A 115 -2.33 -1.22 37.72
N ARG A 116 -1.45 -0.36 37.22
CA ARG A 116 -1.58 0.32 35.92
C ARG A 116 -0.24 0.92 35.49
N VAL A 117 -0.11 1.24 34.20
CA VAL A 117 1.12 1.80 33.63
C VAL A 117 0.79 3.09 32.88
N LEU A 118 1.54 4.16 33.12
CA LEU A 118 1.49 5.38 32.30
C LEU A 118 2.61 5.30 31.27
N GLN A 119 2.26 5.29 29.98
CA GLN A 119 3.23 5.33 28.88
C GLN A 119 3.28 6.73 28.28
N ILE A 120 4.48 7.23 27.98
CA ILE A 120 4.73 8.55 27.41
C ILE A 120 5.70 8.38 26.22
N GLU A 121 5.44 8.99 25.06
CA GLU A 121 6.31 8.81 23.88
C GLU A 121 7.60 9.66 23.98
N ASP A 122 7.52 10.87 24.55
CA ASP A 122 8.69 11.68 24.87
C ASP A 122 8.45 12.66 26.04
N PHE A 123 9.49 13.35 26.49
CA PHE A 123 9.33 14.41 27.48
C PHE A 123 8.35 15.49 27.04
N LYS A 124 7.57 16.01 28.00
CA LYS A 124 6.54 17.06 27.83
C LYS A 124 5.25 16.61 27.14
N GLU A 125 4.99 15.31 27.10
CA GLU A 125 3.70 14.75 26.69
C GLU A 125 2.86 14.29 27.90
N ASP A 126 1.54 14.26 27.74
CA ASP A 126 0.59 13.85 28.78
C ASP A 126 0.58 12.33 29.02
N GLY A 127 0.93 11.54 28.00
CA GLY A 127 0.94 10.08 28.04
C GLY A 127 -0.44 9.42 28.04
N VAL A 128 -0.44 8.08 28.03
CA VAL A 128 -1.63 7.23 27.99
C VAL A 128 -1.57 6.20 29.12
N TRP A 129 -2.69 6.05 29.84
CA TRP A 129 -2.83 4.99 30.84
C TRP A 129 -3.15 3.65 30.20
N VAL A 130 -2.39 2.63 30.61
CA VAL A 130 -2.51 1.22 30.22
C VAL A 130 -2.96 0.41 31.42
N THR A 131 -3.93 -0.48 31.23
CA THR A 131 -4.40 -1.37 32.29
C THR A 131 -3.33 -2.42 32.61
N SER A 132 -3.30 -2.93 33.85
CA SER A 132 -2.37 -4.01 34.20
C SER A 132 -2.58 -5.26 33.33
N SER A 133 -3.81 -5.60 32.99
CA SER A 133 -4.14 -6.73 32.11
C SER A 133 -3.54 -6.55 30.71
N ASP A 134 -3.73 -5.39 30.08
CA ASP A 134 -3.19 -5.13 28.74
C ASP A 134 -1.66 -5.13 28.74
N TYR A 135 -1.05 -4.54 29.77
CA TYR A 135 0.40 -4.55 29.96
C TYR A 135 0.95 -5.98 30.07
N LYS A 136 0.32 -6.83 30.90
CA LYS A 136 0.75 -8.22 31.11
C LYS A 136 0.58 -9.11 29.88
N MET A 137 -0.48 -8.88 29.10
CA MET A 137 -0.75 -9.63 27.85
C MET A 137 0.10 -9.16 26.68
N ALA A 138 0.67 -7.95 26.74
CA ALA A 138 1.48 -7.40 25.67
C ALA A 138 2.86 -8.06 25.60
N ASN A 139 3.35 -8.24 24.38
CA ASN A 139 4.71 -8.72 24.13
C ASN A 139 5.64 -7.54 23.87
N PRO A 140 6.89 -7.58 24.35
CA PRO A 140 7.94 -6.66 23.93
C PRO A 140 8.16 -6.77 22.42
N ASP A 141 8.55 -5.67 21.78
CA ASP A 141 8.75 -5.63 20.34
C ASP A 141 9.85 -6.63 19.91
N PRO A 142 9.62 -7.42 18.85
CA PRO A 142 10.57 -8.44 18.40
C PRO A 142 11.88 -7.86 17.84
N LEU A 143 11.91 -6.59 17.44
CA LEU A 143 13.11 -5.92 16.91
C LEU A 143 13.92 -5.19 17.99
N ARG A 144 13.44 -5.11 19.23
CA ARG A 144 14.02 -4.29 20.31
C ARG A 144 15.54 -4.44 20.49
N ASP A 145 16.07 -5.66 20.39
CA ASP A 145 17.51 -5.95 20.60
C ASP A 145 18.37 -5.55 19.40
N PHE A 146 17.77 -5.29 18.25
CA PHE A 146 18.43 -4.92 17.00
C PHE A 146 18.15 -3.48 16.58
N ALA A 147 17.16 -2.83 17.20
CA ALA A 147 16.62 -1.56 16.74
C ALA A 147 17.68 -0.46 16.66
N GLU A 148 18.41 -0.22 17.75
CA GLU A 148 19.46 0.80 17.82
C GLU A 148 20.54 0.57 16.75
N LYS A 149 21.01 -0.67 16.60
CA LYS A 149 22.00 -1.05 15.59
C LYS A 149 21.48 -0.83 14.16
N ILE A 150 20.23 -1.18 13.87
CA ILE A 150 19.61 -0.94 12.55
C ILE A 150 19.55 0.55 12.26
N VAL A 151 19.13 1.36 13.25
CA VAL A 151 19.03 2.82 13.12
C VAL A 151 20.42 3.43 12.85
N ASP A 152 21.44 3.03 13.61
CA ASP A 152 22.82 3.47 13.42
C ASP A 152 23.35 3.11 12.03
N GLU A 153 23.11 1.88 11.57
CA GLU A 153 23.50 1.43 10.23
C GLU A 153 22.84 2.30 9.14
N ILE A 154 21.54 2.60 9.28
CA ILE A 154 20.77 3.41 8.34
C ILE A 154 21.25 4.86 8.33
N ASN A 155 21.37 5.49 9.50
CA ASN A 155 21.80 6.88 9.64
C ASN A 155 23.28 7.07 9.28
N THR A 156 24.10 6.02 9.30
CA THR A 156 25.51 6.12 8.87
C THR A 156 25.67 5.90 7.37
N HIS A 157 24.99 4.89 6.80
CA HIS A 157 25.28 4.42 5.44
C HIS A 157 24.17 4.75 4.42
N ASN A 158 23.00 5.20 4.86
CA ASN A 158 21.82 5.37 4.00
C ASN A 158 21.12 6.73 4.17
N MET A 159 21.83 7.75 4.66
CA MET A 159 21.26 9.11 4.84
C MET A 159 20.63 9.70 3.58
N GLU A 160 21.19 9.40 2.40
CA GLU A 160 20.57 9.84 1.15
C GLU A 160 19.19 9.22 0.92
N ASP A 161 19.00 7.95 1.31
CA ASP A 161 17.71 7.28 1.19
C ASP A 161 16.73 7.79 2.27
N VAL A 162 17.23 8.03 3.49
CA VAL A 162 16.48 8.63 4.61
C VAL A 162 15.90 9.99 4.18
N HIS A 163 16.72 10.92 3.70
CA HIS A 163 16.27 12.22 3.20
C HIS A 163 15.25 12.12 2.06
N ARG A 164 15.37 11.10 1.20
CA ARG A 164 14.44 10.88 0.09
C ARG A 164 13.10 10.32 0.56
N PHE A 165 13.08 9.44 1.55
CA PHE A 165 11.84 8.90 2.10
C PHE A 165 10.95 10.00 2.67
N CYS A 166 11.54 11.05 3.25
CA CYS A 166 10.80 12.21 3.73
C CYS A 166 10.00 12.92 2.64
N ASN A 167 10.54 13.05 1.43
CA ASN A 167 9.86 13.76 0.33
C ASN A 167 8.80 12.91 -0.37
N ILE A 168 8.79 11.59 -0.17
CA ILE A 168 7.96 10.64 -0.91
C ILE A 168 6.82 10.10 -0.05
N TYR A 169 7.14 9.70 1.18
CA TYR A 169 6.20 9.03 2.08
C TYR A 169 5.55 9.98 3.07
N VAL A 170 5.95 11.25 3.07
CA VAL A 170 5.40 12.28 3.95
C VAL A 170 5.03 13.48 3.10
N ASP A 171 3.76 13.88 3.17
CA ASP A 171 3.28 15.10 2.54
C ASP A 171 3.73 16.31 3.36
N LEU A 172 4.86 16.91 2.98
CA LEU A 172 5.46 18.04 3.67
C LEU A 172 5.24 19.32 2.86
N ASP A 173 4.75 20.36 3.53
CA ASP A 173 4.59 21.71 2.98
C ASP A 173 5.88 22.56 3.04
N PHE A 174 6.98 21.98 3.51
CA PHE A 174 8.30 22.61 3.61
C PHE A 174 9.44 21.71 3.11
N GLN A 175 10.58 22.32 2.78
CA GLN A 175 11.79 21.59 2.38
C GLN A 175 12.55 21.07 3.59
N VAL A 176 12.86 19.77 3.64
CA VAL A 176 13.62 19.17 4.75
C VAL A 176 15.10 19.56 4.69
N SER A 177 15.62 20.15 5.77
CA SER A 177 17.03 20.53 5.92
C SER A 177 17.90 19.38 6.47
N LYS A 178 17.36 18.59 7.39
CA LYS A 178 18.01 17.41 8.00
C LYS A 178 16.97 16.33 8.30
N ALA A 179 17.28 15.07 8.03
CA ALA A 179 16.43 13.93 8.35
C ALA A 179 17.23 12.79 9.00
N GLU A 180 16.73 12.24 10.09
CA GLU A 180 17.36 11.13 10.82
C GLU A 180 16.30 10.12 11.26
N VAL A 181 16.62 8.82 11.19
CA VAL A 181 15.77 7.78 11.79
C VAL A 181 15.99 7.79 13.30
N VAL A 182 14.91 7.78 14.07
CA VAL A 182 14.91 7.81 15.54
C VAL A 182 14.85 6.39 16.10
N TRP A 183 13.92 5.58 15.60
CA TRP A 183 13.67 4.22 16.10
C TRP A 183 13.05 3.33 15.02
N VAL A 184 13.19 2.01 15.21
CA VAL A 184 12.53 0.98 14.40
C VAL A 184 11.84 -0.04 15.31
N ASP A 185 10.64 -0.45 14.91
CA ASP A 185 9.86 -1.50 15.58
C ASP A 185 9.17 -2.38 14.52
N ARG A 186 8.43 -3.41 14.94
CA ARG A 186 7.80 -4.39 14.04
C ARG A 186 6.89 -3.78 12.97
N LEU A 187 6.38 -2.57 13.17
CA LEU A 187 5.44 -1.90 12.28
C LEU A 187 6.07 -0.80 11.42
N GLY A 188 7.32 -0.38 11.64
CA GLY A 188 7.94 0.67 10.83
C GLY A 188 9.05 1.45 11.52
N PHE A 189 9.31 2.65 11.00
CA PHE A 189 10.33 3.57 11.50
C PHE A 189 9.72 4.89 11.95
N ASP A 190 10.30 5.46 13.00
CA ASP A 190 10.09 6.87 13.34
C ASP A 190 11.26 7.70 12.80
N MET A 191 10.94 8.84 12.23
CA MET A 191 11.91 9.75 11.63
C MET A 191 11.76 11.15 12.20
N ARG A 192 12.88 11.83 12.43
CA ARG A 192 12.94 13.22 12.84
C ARG A 192 13.39 14.09 11.68
N LEU A 193 12.60 15.10 11.37
CA LEU A 193 12.81 16.04 10.27
C LEU A 193 13.04 17.44 10.84
N CYS A 194 13.99 18.16 10.25
CA CYS A 194 14.24 19.56 10.55
C CYS A 194 13.82 20.44 9.36
N SER A 195 13.11 21.53 9.62
CA SER A 195 12.84 22.56 8.60
C SER A 195 14.07 23.45 8.39
N PRO A 196 14.10 24.32 7.35
CA PRO A 196 15.15 25.31 7.18
C PRO A 196 15.13 26.38 8.28
N GLN A 197 13.98 26.58 8.92
CA GLN A 197 13.79 27.44 10.10
C GLN A 197 14.19 26.73 11.42
N ASN A 198 14.67 25.50 11.32
CA ASN A 198 15.14 24.68 12.44
C ASN A 198 14.01 24.19 13.38
N ASP A 199 12.79 24.13 12.87
CA ASP A 199 11.66 23.46 13.53
C ASP A 199 11.82 21.94 13.41
N ILE A 200 11.43 21.21 14.46
CA ILE A 200 11.57 19.75 14.54
C ILE A 200 10.21 19.09 14.41
N PHE A 201 10.12 18.09 13.54
CA PHE A 201 8.93 17.28 13.31
C PHE A 201 9.27 15.80 13.44
N GLU A 202 8.36 15.00 13.98
CA GLU A 202 8.47 13.54 13.98
C GLU A 202 7.40 12.92 13.08
N VAL A 203 7.82 11.95 12.28
CA VAL A 203 6.95 11.27 11.32
C VAL A 203 7.12 9.77 11.40
N ARG A 204 6.00 9.06 11.27
CA ARG A 204 5.95 7.59 11.24
C ARG A 204 5.91 7.09 9.80
N ILE A 205 6.86 6.25 9.40
CA ILE A 205 6.81 5.53 8.12
C ILE A 205 6.55 4.04 8.38
N PRO A 206 5.35 3.52 8.03
CA PRO A 206 4.98 2.13 8.32
C PRO A 206 5.62 1.17 7.34
N PHE A 207 6.09 0.00 7.80
CA PHE A 207 6.41 -1.12 6.91
C PHE A 207 5.17 -1.56 6.11
N PRO A 208 5.33 -2.06 4.87
CA PRO A 208 4.20 -2.59 4.10
C PRO A 208 3.52 -3.78 4.79
N ARG A 209 4.29 -4.52 5.60
CA ARG A 209 3.83 -5.64 6.43
C ARG A 209 4.60 -5.64 7.73
N GLU A 210 3.97 -6.17 8.77
CA GLU A 210 4.63 -6.41 10.05
C GLU A 210 5.88 -7.30 9.88
N VAL A 211 6.94 -6.93 10.59
CA VAL A 211 8.24 -7.59 10.55
C VAL A 211 8.53 -8.27 11.88
N THR A 212 9.10 -9.47 11.84
CA THR A 212 9.36 -10.27 13.04
C THR A 212 10.84 -10.42 13.41
N ASP A 213 11.78 -10.02 12.56
CA ASP A 213 13.22 -10.17 12.79
C ASP A 213 14.10 -9.11 12.07
N GLU A 214 15.39 -9.03 12.44
CA GLU A 214 16.38 -8.09 11.87
C GLU A 214 16.46 -8.19 10.34
N LYS A 215 16.39 -9.42 9.80
CA LYS A 215 16.52 -9.66 8.36
C LYS A 215 15.30 -9.13 7.61
N GLY A 216 14.11 -9.34 8.15
CA GLY A 216 12.86 -8.79 7.63
C GLY A 216 12.90 -7.26 7.64
N ALA A 217 13.39 -6.64 8.72
CA ALA A 217 13.46 -5.17 8.82
C ALA A 217 14.41 -4.59 7.76
N LYS A 218 15.60 -5.17 7.62
CA LYS A 218 16.58 -4.80 6.58
C LYS A 218 16.04 -5.07 5.18
N SER A 219 15.31 -6.16 4.98
CA SER A 219 14.69 -6.49 3.69
C SER A 219 13.60 -5.48 3.31
N SER A 220 12.72 -5.12 4.24
CA SER A 220 11.67 -4.11 4.03
C SER A 220 12.27 -2.74 3.71
N PHE A 221 13.29 -2.31 4.46
CA PHE A 221 14.02 -1.07 4.18
C PHE A 221 14.69 -1.08 2.79
N ASN A 222 15.33 -2.19 2.41
CA ASN A 222 15.91 -2.34 1.07
C ASN A 222 14.84 -2.46 -0.03
N GLY A 223 13.66 -2.96 0.31
CA GLY A 223 12.47 -2.96 -0.55
C GLY A 223 12.10 -1.54 -0.95
N TRP A 224 12.05 -0.61 -0.01
CA TRP A 224 11.80 0.81 -0.30
C TRP A 224 12.89 1.43 -1.18
N LYS A 225 14.17 1.11 -0.91
CA LYS A 225 15.25 1.52 -1.82
C LYS A 225 15.06 1.01 -3.24
N LYS A 226 14.53 -0.21 -3.40
CA LYS A 226 14.29 -0.84 -4.72
C LYS A 226 13.08 -0.26 -5.43
N VAL A 227 11.95 -0.08 -4.75
CA VAL A 227 10.75 0.62 -5.26
C VAL A 227 11.16 2.01 -5.77
N HIS A 228 11.98 2.71 -4.99
CA HIS A 228 12.55 3.98 -5.41
C HIS A 228 13.57 3.85 -6.55
N SER A 229 14.47 2.86 -6.58
CA SER A 229 15.41 2.69 -7.70
C SER A 229 14.69 2.45 -9.04
N SER A 230 13.53 1.76 -9.00
CA SER A 230 12.64 1.58 -10.14
C SER A 230 11.92 2.88 -10.53
N LEU A 231 11.49 3.70 -9.57
CA LEU A 231 10.91 5.03 -9.84
C LEU A 231 11.96 6.06 -10.30
N ARG A 232 13.18 6.03 -9.75
CA ARG A 232 14.29 6.96 -10.02
C ARG A 232 14.86 6.78 -11.42
N ASN A 233 15.03 5.55 -11.90
CA ASN A 233 15.46 5.30 -13.29
C ASN A 233 14.40 5.72 -14.31
N THR A 234 13.16 5.91 -13.87
CA THR A 234 12.02 6.28 -14.72
C THR A 234 11.67 7.77 -14.62
N ILE A 235 11.98 8.44 -13.50
CA ILE A 235 11.52 9.81 -13.21
C ILE A 235 12.68 10.79 -12.93
N PHE A 236 13.83 10.37 -12.40
CA PHE A 236 14.89 11.30 -11.95
C PHE A 236 16.30 10.90 -12.39
N SER A 237 16.52 10.97 -13.70
CA SER A 237 17.79 11.45 -14.25
C SER A 237 17.55 12.83 -14.86
N MET A 238 17.55 13.88 -14.04
CA MET A 238 18.03 15.22 -14.39
C MET A 238 17.98 16.13 -13.15
N GLY A 239 19.06 16.85 -12.91
CA GLY A 239 19.15 17.89 -11.87
C GLY A 239 18.24 19.08 -12.17
N SER A 240 18.19 20.02 -11.22
CA SER A 240 17.28 21.18 -11.12
C SER A 240 17.38 22.25 -12.24
N ALA A 241 17.51 21.82 -13.50
CA ALA A 241 17.51 22.65 -14.71
C ALA A 241 16.88 21.95 -15.93
N SER A 242 16.23 20.79 -15.79
CA SER A 242 15.56 20.10 -16.89
C SER A 242 14.08 20.46 -17.03
N PRO A 243 13.53 20.43 -18.26
CA PRO A 243 12.09 20.54 -18.47
C PRO A 243 11.33 19.43 -17.74
N PRO A 244 10.06 19.67 -17.36
CA PRO A 244 9.23 18.66 -16.69
C PRO A 244 9.13 17.39 -17.55
N PRO A 245 9.12 16.19 -16.94
CA PRO A 245 8.93 14.95 -17.69
C PRO A 245 7.59 14.99 -18.43
N HIS A 246 7.58 14.50 -19.67
CA HIS A 246 6.41 14.52 -20.55
C HIS A 246 5.93 13.10 -20.81
N PHE A 247 4.67 12.79 -20.46
CA PHE A 247 4.07 11.49 -20.71
C PHE A 247 2.95 11.63 -21.74
N VAL A 248 2.84 10.65 -22.63
CA VAL A 248 1.70 10.51 -23.54
C VAL A 248 0.78 9.44 -23.01
N ILE A 249 -0.53 9.72 -22.94
CA ILE A 249 -1.53 8.77 -22.45
C ILE A 249 -2.54 8.52 -23.56
N PHE A 250 -2.77 7.26 -23.90
CA PHE A 250 -3.73 6.87 -24.92
C PHE A 250 -4.76 5.87 -24.38
N PRO A 251 -5.93 6.38 -23.92
CA PRO A 251 -7.00 5.52 -23.45
C PRO A 251 -7.74 4.82 -24.59
N TYR A 252 -8.24 3.62 -24.32
CA TYR A 252 -9.21 2.97 -25.21
C TYR A 252 -10.56 3.71 -25.14
N MET A 253 -11.26 3.76 -26.27
CA MET A 253 -12.48 4.56 -26.46
C MET A 253 -13.72 3.91 -25.83
N ALA A 254 -13.64 3.65 -24.54
CA ALA A 254 -14.66 3.13 -23.66
C ALA A 254 -14.56 3.84 -22.29
N GLN A 255 -15.68 4.19 -21.67
CA GLN A 255 -15.68 5.01 -20.44
C GLN A 255 -14.92 4.34 -19.29
N GLY A 256 -15.09 3.02 -19.11
CA GLY A 256 -14.39 2.25 -18.06
C GLY A 256 -12.85 2.22 -18.22
N HIS A 257 -12.34 2.53 -19.42
CA HIS A 257 -10.91 2.61 -19.72
C HIS A 257 -10.41 4.05 -19.74
N THR A 258 -11.24 4.97 -20.25
CA THR A 258 -10.93 6.40 -20.33
C THR A 258 -10.87 7.03 -18.95
N LEU A 259 -11.87 6.80 -18.09
CA LEU A 259 -11.98 7.46 -16.79
C LEU A 259 -10.74 7.25 -15.89
N PRO A 260 -10.29 6.00 -15.63
CA PRO A 260 -9.11 5.79 -14.79
C PRO A 260 -7.85 6.47 -15.35
N LEU A 261 -7.66 6.47 -16.67
CA LEU A 261 -6.52 7.14 -17.28
C LEU A 261 -6.62 8.67 -17.23
N LEU A 262 -7.83 9.24 -17.20
CA LEU A 262 -8.02 10.67 -16.91
C LEU A 262 -7.69 11.00 -15.46
N ASP A 263 -8.08 10.15 -14.50
CA ASP A 263 -7.71 10.32 -13.09
C ASP A 263 -6.18 10.22 -12.91
N LEU A 264 -5.55 9.21 -13.53
CA LEU A 264 -4.09 9.07 -13.54
C LEU A 264 -3.40 10.28 -14.17
N SER A 265 -3.94 10.81 -15.28
CA SER A 265 -3.42 12.01 -15.92
C SER A 265 -3.46 13.21 -14.97
N ARG A 266 -4.56 13.39 -14.24
CA ARG A 266 -4.70 14.44 -13.22
C ARG A 266 -3.70 14.25 -12.08
N ALA A 267 -3.53 13.02 -11.60
CA ALA A 267 -2.56 12.68 -10.57
C ALA A 267 -1.12 13.03 -10.97
N LEU A 268 -0.67 12.52 -12.10
CA LEU A 268 0.67 12.81 -12.62
C LEU A 268 0.88 14.30 -12.86
N SER A 269 -0.14 15.01 -13.33
CA SER A 269 -0.06 16.46 -13.57
C SER A 269 0.17 17.28 -12.29
N ARG A 270 -0.41 16.87 -11.14
CA ARG A 270 -0.18 17.53 -9.84
C ARG A 270 1.26 17.33 -9.35
N HIS A 271 1.92 16.25 -9.77
CA HIS A 271 3.34 15.99 -9.49
C HIS A 271 4.31 16.60 -10.53
N GLY A 272 3.85 17.58 -11.32
CA GLY A 272 4.70 18.32 -12.26
C GLY A 272 5.03 17.57 -13.56
N VAL A 273 4.32 16.49 -13.88
CA VAL A 273 4.45 15.78 -15.15
C VAL A 273 3.58 16.49 -16.21
N LYS A 274 4.16 16.83 -17.35
CA LYS A 274 3.39 17.28 -18.53
C LYS A 274 2.70 16.08 -19.15
N ILE A 275 1.42 16.18 -19.49
CA ILE A 275 0.64 15.10 -20.07
C ILE A 275 0.10 15.50 -21.44
N THR A 276 0.20 14.61 -22.42
CA THR A 276 -0.59 14.68 -23.66
C THR A 276 -1.52 13.48 -23.76
N ILE A 277 -2.83 13.72 -23.75
CA ILE A 277 -3.83 12.68 -23.95
C ILE A 277 -4.16 12.58 -25.44
N ILE A 278 -3.96 11.42 -26.04
CA ILE A 278 -4.38 11.15 -27.41
C ILE A 278 -5.82 10.65 -27.39
N THR A 279 -6.67 11.18 -28.26
CA THR A 279 -8.07 10.76 -28.39
C THR A 279 -8.61 11.02 -29.80
N THR A 280 -9.89 10.78 -30.03
CA THR A 280 -10.56 10.90 -31.33
C THR A 280 -11.64 11.99 -31.29
N PRO A 281 -12.10 12.52 -32.45
CA PRO A 281 -13.02 13.65 -32.51
C PRO A 281 -14.29 13.50 -31.66
N SER A 282 -14.91 12.32 -31.63
CA SER A 282 -16.15 12.08 -30.86
C SER A 282 -15.91 12.06 -29.35
N ASN A 283 -14.72 11.64 -28.90
CA ASN A 283 -14.36 11.54 -27.49
C ASN A 283 -13.76 12.84 -26.92
N ALA A 284 -13.18 13.69 -27.80
CA ALA A 284 -12.47 14.89 -27.41
C ALA A 284 -13.28 15.86 -26.53
N PRO A 285 -14.56 16.20 -26.84
CA PRO A 285 -15.32 17.15 -26.02
C PRO A 285 -15.46 16.69 -24.56
N TYR A 286 -15.72 15.40 -24.36
CA TYR A 286 -15.83 14.81 -23.03
C TYR A 286 -14.51 14.90 -22.27
N ILE A 287 -13.41 14.47 -22.89
CA ILE A 287 -12.08 14.51 -22.27
C ILE A 287 -11.66 15.94 -21.94
N HIS A 288 -11.82 16.89 -22.87
CA HIS A 288 -11.55 18.30 -22.65
C HIS A 288 -12.29 18.85 -21.44
N SER A 289 -13.58 18.50 -21.28
CA SER A 289 -14.37 18.96 -20.12
C SER A 289 -13.75 18.50 -18.80
N LYS A 290 -13.22 17.27 -18.74
CA LYS A 290 -12.64 16.66 -17.54
C LYS A 290 -11.25 17.17 -17.19
N VAL A 291 -10.46 17.63 -18.17
CA VAL A 291 -9.07 18.08 -17.94
C VAL A 291 -8.89 19.60 -18.05
N SER A 292 -9.96 20.34 -18.36
CA SER A 292 -9.93 21.81 -18.55
C SER A 292 -9.32 22.61 -17.39
N LYS A 293 -9.38 22.08 -16.16
CA LYS A 293 -8.80 22.70 -14.95
C LYS A 293 -7.32 22.38 -14.74
N HIS A 294 -6.71 21.57 -15.59
CA HIS A 294 -5.35 21.05 -15.44
C HIS A 294 -4.43 21.55 -16.59
N PRO A 295 -3.73 22.69 -16.41
CA PRO A 295 -2.98 23.33 -17.50
C PRO A 295 -1.78 22.51 -18.01
N GLN A 296 -1.33 21.52 -17.25
CA GLN A 296 -0.26 20.60 -17.66
C GLN A 296 -0.75 19.47 -18.57
N ILE A 297 -2.05 19.37 -18.81
CA ILE A 297 -2.66 18.33 -19.64
C ILE A 297 -3.11 18.95 -20.97
N SER A 298 -2.49 18.52 -22.06
CA SER A 298 -2.93 18.79 -23.43
C SER A 298 -3.68 17.60 -24.02
N VAL A 299 -4.56 17.85 -24.99
CA VAL A 299 -5.30 16.80 -25.71
C VAL A 299 -4.94 16.89 -27.19
N SER A 300 -4.51 15.77 -27.77
CA SER A 300 -4.21 15.62 -29.19
C SER A 300 -5.27 14.73 -29.83
N VAL A 301 -5.92 15.23 -30.88
CA VAL A 301 -7.02 14.54 -31.54
C VAL A 301 -6.52 13.91 -32.84
N ILE A 302 -6.64 12.59 -32.96
CA ILE A 302 -6.32 11.83 -34.17
C ILE A 302 -7.60 11.34 -34.85
N PRO A 303 -7.68 11.35 -36.19
CA PRO A 303 -8.91 10.95 -36.90
C PRO A 303 -9.18 9.45 -36.71
N PHE A 304 -10.40 9.11 -36.30
CA PHE A 304 -10.83 7.72 -36.25
C PHE A 304 -11.10 7.20 -37.67
N PRO A 305 -10.67 5.98 -38.02
CA PRO A 305 -10.87 5.44 -39.36
C PRO A 305 -12.34 5.19 -39.67
N SER A 306 -12.78 5.51 -40.89
CA SER A 306 -14.08 5.07 -41.38
C SER A 306 -14.03 3.57 -41.71
N ILE A 307 -14.89 2.78 -41.07
CA ILE A 307 -15.04 1.34 -41.27
C ILE A 307 -16.46 1.07 -41.73
N LYS A 308 -16.62 0.31 -42.83
CA LYS A 308 -17.92 0.09 -43.47
C LYS A 308 -18.91 -0.65 -42.55
N GLU A 309 -18.38 -1.53 -41.72
CA GLU A 309 -19.10 -2.39 -40.78
C GLU A 309 -19.50 -1.66 -39.49
N LEU A 310 -18.95 -0.48 -39.22
CA LEU A 310 -19.29 0.34 -38.06
C LEU A 310 -20.23 1.49 -38.48
N PRO A 311 -21.14 1.94 -37.59
CA PRO A 311 -21.95 3.13 -37.87
C PRO A 311 -21.09 4.37 -38.14
N GLU A 312 -21.57 5.26 -39.00
CA GLU A 312 -20.88 6.52 -39.29
C GLU A 312 -20.68 7.35 -38.02
N GLY A 313 -19.45 7.80 -37.76
CA GLY A 313 -19.10 8.56 -36.55
C GLY A 313 -19.01 7.73 -35.26
N CYS A 314 -19.10 6.41 -35.32
CA CYS A 314 -18.94 5.53 -34.16
C CYS A 314 -17.46 5.40 -33.79
N GLU A 315 -17.03 6.18 -32.79
CA GLU A 315 -15.65 6.17 -32.26
C GLU A 315 -15.59 5.82 -30.77
N ASN A 316 -16.71 5.37 -30.17
CA ASN A 316 -16.78 4.96 -28.77
C ASN A 316 -17.67 3.72 -28.66
N THR A 317 -17.26 2.75 -27.84
CA THR A 317 -17.97 1.46 -27.72
C THR A 317 -19.38 1.60 -27.16
N ALA A 318 -19.68 2.67 -26.40
CA ALA A 318 -21.04 2.96 -25.94
C ALA A 318 -22.03 3.26 -27.08
N HIS A 319 -21.53 3.59 -28.27
CA HIS A 319 -22.34 3.84 -29.46
C HIS A 319 -22.38 2.64 -30.41
N LEU A 320 -21.87 1.48 -30.00
CA LEU A 320 -21.99 0.26 -30.80
C LEU A 320 -23.45 -0.26 -30.73
N PRO A 321 -24.03 -0.67 -31.86
CA PRO A 321 -25.39 -1.23 -31.87
C PRO A 321 -25.46 -2.65 -31.30
N SER A 322 -24.33 -3.39 -31.31
CA SER A 322 -24.18 -4.71 -30.70
C SER A 322 -22.71 -4.94 -30.32
N MET A 323 -22.49 -5.71 -29.25
CA MET A 323 -21.16 -6.17 -28.85
C MET A 323 -20.53 -7.16 -29.86
N ASP A 324 -21.31 -7.72 -30.78
CA ASP A 324 -20.79 -8.50 -31.91
C ASP A 324 -19.82 -7.69 -32.79
N LEU A 325 -19.95 -6.36 -32.79
CA LEU A 325 -19.06 -5.44 -33.51
C LEU A 325 -17.83 -5.02 -32.70
N LEU A 326 -17.67 -5.48 -31.45
CA LEU A 326 -16.53 -5.10 -30.61
C LEU A 326 -15.21 -5.47 -31.27
N LEU A 327 -15.08 -6.69 -31.81
CA LEU A 327 -13.83 -7.10 -32.45
C LEU A 327 -13.54 -6.29 -33.72
N THR A 328 -14.57 -5.92 -34.47
CA THR A 328 -14.46 -5.01 -35.62
C THR A 328 -13.94 -3.65 -35.17
N PHE A 329 -14.46 -3.13 -34.06
CA PHE A 329 -14.01 -1.86 -33.46
C PHE A 329 -12.56 -1.95 -32.97
N LEU A 330 -12.18 -3.01 -32.25
CA LEU A 330 -10.80 -3.26 -31.82
C LEU A 330 -9.84 -3.31 -33.02
N SER A 331 -10.23 -4.04 -34.07
CA SER A 331 -9.45 -4.12 -35.31
C SER A 331 -9.34 -2.77 -36.03
N ALA A 332 -10.37 -1.93 -35.96
CA ALA A 332 -10.34 -0.57 -36.49
C ALA A 332 -9.26 0.27 -35.82
N THR A 333 -9.07 0.14 -34.50
CA THR A 333 -8.06 0.92 -33.76
C THR A 333 -6.64 0.72 -34.29
N LYS A 334 -6.32 -0.44 -34.89
CA LYS A 334 -5.00 -0.69 -35.50
C LYS A 334 -4.68 0.30 -36.64
N LYS A 335 -5.69 0.88 -37.29
CA LYS A 335 -5.49 1.93 -38.32
C LYS A 335 -5.15 3.30 -37.73
N LEU A 336 -5.26 3.48 -36.40
CA LEU A 336 -4.79 4.69 -35.70
C LEU A 336 -3.26 4.72 -35.55
N LYS A 337 -2.55 3.65 -35.95
CA LYS A 337 -1.09 3.55 -35.86
C LYS A 337 -0.36 4.70 -36.53
N GLU A 338 -0.70 5.01 -37.78
CA GLU A 338 -0.03 6.08 -38.52
C GLU A 338 -0.24 7.46 -37.86
N PRO A 339 -1.47 7.92 -37.57
CA PRO A 339 -1.65 9.24 -36.96
C PRO A 339 -1.10 9.30 -35.53
N PHE A 340 -1.11 8.19 -34.77
CA PHE A 340 -0.43 8.10 -33.47
C PHE A 340 1.09 8.29 -33.61
N GLU A 341 1.72 7.59 -34.55
CA GLU A 341 3.15 7.78 -34.85
C GLU A 341 3.45 9.19 -35.36
N GLY A 342 2.53 9.81 -36.11
CA GLY A 342 2.61 11.21 -36.53
C GLY A 342 2.81 12.16 -35.34
N ILE A 343 1.97 12.04 -34.31
CA ILE A 343 2.09 12.83 -33.08
C ILE A 343 3.46 12.62 -32.41
N LEU A 344 3.93 11.37 -32.30
CA LEU A 344 5.22 11.10 -31.67
C LEU A 344 6.41 11.59 -32.52
N ARG A 345 6.32 11.53 -33.85
CA ARG A 345 7.33 12.12 -34.76
C ARG A 345 7.38 13.64 -34.63
N GLU A 346 6.23 14.31 -34.59
CA GLU A 346 6.17 15.76 -34.36
C GLU A 346 6.81 16.15 -33.02
N MET A 347 6.55 15.39 -31.95
CA MET A 347 7.21 15.59 -30.65
C MET A 347 8.73 15.37 -30.72
N SER A 348 9.17 14.37 -31.48
CA SER A 348 10.59 14.09 -31.72
C SER A 348 11.28 15.25 -32.43
N GLU A 349 10.68 15.73 -33.53
CA GLU A 349 11.18 16.85 -34.32
C GLU A 349 11.22 18.16 -33.53
N ALA A 350 10.26 18.36 -32.63
CA ALA A 350 10.23 19.49 -31.70
C ALA A 350 11.18 19.33 -30.50
N GLY A 351 11.90 18.22 -30.38
CA GLY A 351 12.82 17.95 -29.26
C GLY A 351 12.13 17.76 -27.91
N CYS A 352 10.85 17.34 -27.90
CA CYS A 352 10.04 17.15 -26.70
C CYS A 352 9.42 15.74 -26.60
N LEU A 353 10.14 14.74 -27.10
CA LEU A 353 9.76 13.33 -27.05
C LEU A 353 9.35 12.93 -25.62
N PRO A 354 8.25 12.17 -25.44
CA PRO A 354 7.82 11.77 -24.12
C PRO A 354 8.80 10.76 -23.50
N VAL A 355 8.88 10.79 -22.16
CA VAL A 355 9.62 9.83 -21.35
C VAL A 355 9.03 8.43 -21.46
N CYS A 356 7.70 8.33 -21.56
CA CYS A 356 7.00 7.09 -21.85
C CYS A 356 5.63 7.34 -22.47
N VAL A 357 5.07 6.29 -23.07
CA VAL A 357 3.67 6.20 -23.47
C VAL A 357 2.94 5.26 -22.50
N ILE A 358 1.82 5.72 -21.95
CA ILE A 358 0.86 4.88 -21.23
C ILE A 358 -0.30 4.62 -22.18
N SER A 359 -0.53 3.37 -22.55
CA SER A 359 -1.63 3.02 -23.45
C SER A 359 -2.49 1.92 -22.83
N ASP A 360 -3.78 1.93 -23.12
CA ASP A 360 -4.67 0.84 -22.77
C ASP A 360 -4.22 -0.50 -23.36
N PHE A 361 -4.52 -1.61 -22.67
CA PHE A 361 -4.15 -2.95 -23.11
C PHE A 361 -4.79 -3.37 -24.44
N PHE A 362 -5.99 -2.87 -24.77
CA PHE A 362 -6.59 -3.11 -26.09
C PHE A 362 -5.83 -2.43 -27.25
N LEU A 363 -4.94 -1.50 -26.94
CA LEU A 363 -4.11 -0.79 -27.90
C LEU A 363 -2.69 -1.39 -27.97
N GLY A 364 -2.57 -2.72 -27.89
CA GLY A 364 -1.29 -3.45 -27.93
C GLY A 364 -0.37 -3.07 -29.09
N TRP A 365 -0.95 -2.71 -30.24
CA TRP A 365 -0.22 -2.24 -31.42
C TRP A 365 0.65 -0.99 -31.20
N THR A 366 0.38 -0.23 -30.12
CA THR A 366 1.20 0.94 -29.74
C THR A 366 2.61 0.55 -29.30
N LEU A 367 2.84 -0.70 -28.86
CA LEU A 367 4.15 -1.18 -28.47
C LEU A 367 5.17 -1.03 -29.59
N ASP A 368 4.85 -1.53 -30.78
CA ASP A 368 5.74 -1.45 -31.95
C ASP A 368 6.06 0.01 -32.32
N SER A 369 5.05 0.88 -32.27
CA SER A 369 5.22 2.31 -32.55
C SER A 369 6.16 2.95 -31.54
N CYS A 370 6.01 2.65 -30.25
CA CYS A 370 6.89 3.16 -29.19
C CYS A 370 8.32 2.64 -29.35
N CYS A 371 8.49 1.33 -29.58
CA CYS A 371 9.78 0.68 -29.80
C CYS A 371 10.54 1.28 -30.99
N SER A 372 9.84 1.57 -32.10
CA SER A 372 10.45 2.16 -33.30
C SER A 372 11.07 3.55 -33.06
N LEU A 373 10.60 4.26 -32.03
CA LEU A 373 11.07 5.58 -31.62
C LEU A 373 11.91 5.54 -30.33
N GLY A 374 12.20 4.36 -29.79
CA GLY A 374 12.95 4.19 -28.55
C GLY A 374 12.21 4.68 -27.29
N ILE A 375 10.87 4.73 -27.32
CA ILE A 375 10.03 5.19 -26.20
C ILE A 375 9.55 3.96 -25.40
N PRO A 376 9.71 3.93 -24.07
CA PRO A 376 9.09 2.91 -23.23
C PRO A 376 7.55 2.96 -23.28
N ARG A 377 6.90 1.80 -23.47
CA ARG A 377 5.45 1.62 -23.30
C ARG A 377 5.15 1.04 -21.92
N LEU A 378 4.31 1.73 -21.17
CA LEU A 378 3.58 1.20 -20.02
C LEU A 378 2.17 0.81 -20.47
N VAL A 379 1.76 -0.43 -20.20
CA VAL A 379 0.37 -0.85 -20.47
C VAL A 379 -0.51 -0.58 -19.25
N SER A 380 -1.69 -0.01 -19.46
CA SER A 380 -2.69 0.19 -18.42
C SER A 380 -3.78 -0.87 -18.47
N HIS A 381 -4.08 -1.45 -17.30
CA HIS A 381 -5.14 -2.44 -17.10
C HIS A 381 -6.15 -1.96 -16.06
N GLY A 382 -7.44 -2.09 -16.40
CA GLY A 382 -8.54 -1.95 -15.45
C GLY A 382 -8.80 -3.21 -14.64
N MET A 383 -8.30 -4.36 -15.08
CA MET A 383 -8.39 -5.65 -14.40
C MET A 383 -7.33 -5.75 -13.30
N GLY A 384 -7.67 -6.36 -12.14
CA GLY A 384 -6.74 -6.59 -11.03
C GLY A 384 -5.61 -7.59 -11.34
N VAL A 385 -4.62 -7.67 -10.45
CA VAL A 385 -3.44 -8.54 -10.63
C VAL A 385 -3.81 -10.01 -10.60
N LEU A 386 -4.60 -10.45 -9.60
CA LEU A 386 -5.03 -11.83 -9.47
C LEU A 386 -5.73 -12.37 -10.73
N PRO A 387 -6.81 -11.76 -11.25
CA PRO A 387 -7.48 -12.27 -12.45
C PRO A 387 -6.57 -12.26 -13.68
N MET A 388 -5.68 -11.26 -13.85
CA MET A 388 -4.68 -11.29 -14.91
C MET A 388 -3.72 -12.49 -14.77
N ALA A 389 -3.22 -12.73 -13.56
CA ALA A 389 -2.31 -13.84 -13.29
C ALA A 389 -3.00 -15.19 -13.54
N VAL A 390 -4.25 -15.34 -13.11
CA VAL A 390 -5.08 -16.53 -13.37
C VAL A 390 -5.26 -16.75 -14.87
N CYS A 391 -5.61 -15.72 -15.64
CA CYS A 391 -5.76 -15.84 -17.08
C CYS A 391 -4.45 -16.25 -17.78
N LYS A 392 -3.31 -15.67 -17.36
CA LYS A 392 -2.00 -16.04 -17.91
C LYS A 392 -1.60 -17.47 -17.56
N ALA A 393 -1.76 -17.88 -16.31
CA ALA A 393 -1.49 -19.26 -15.89
C ALA A 393 -2.43 -20.26 -16.61
N ALA A 394 -3.73 -19.96 -16.68
CA ALA A 394 -4.70 -20.82 -17.36
C ALA A 394 -4.38 -20.98 -18.85
N SER A 395 -3.92 -19.92 -19.52
CA SER A 395 -3.48 -19.99 -20.92
C SER A 395 -2.32 -20.96 -21.15
N LEU A 396 -1.39 -21.07 -20.19
CA LEU A 396 -0.28 -22.04 -20.25
C LEU A 396 -0.76 -23.49 -20.07
N HIS A 397 -1.84 -23.69 -19.33
CA HIS A 397 -2.40 -25.00 -18.98
C HIS A 397 -3.68 -25.36 -19.77
N GLY A 398 -4.01 -24.62 -20.83
CA GLY A 398 -5.25 -24.74 -21.59
C GLY A 398 -5.64 -26.18 -21.97
N PRO A 399 -4.73 -27.02 -22.54
CA PRO A 399 -5.02 -28.42 -22.86
C PRO A 399 -5.40 -29.27 -21.64
N CYS A 400 -4.78 -29.02 -20.49
CA CYS A 400 -5.08 -29.72 -19.23
C CYS A 400 -6.45 -29.30 -18.68
N ILE A 401 -6.77 -28.00 -18.77
CA ILE A 401 -8.06 -27.45 -18.35
C ILE A 401 -9.19 -28.00 -19.23
N LYS A 402 -8.98 -28.09 -20.54
CA LYS A 402 -9.95 -28.65 -21.49
C LYS A 402 -10.30 -30.11 -21.20
N ALA A 403 -9.33 -30.89 -20.72
CA ALA A 403 -9.51 -32.30 -20.39
C ALA A 403 -10.20 -32.52 -19.04
N ASN A 404 -10.40 -31.48 -18.24
CA ASN A 404 -11.03 -31.55 -16.93
C ASN A 404 -12.56 -31.70 -17.05
N LEU A 405 -13.19 -32.44 -16.15
CA LEU A 405 -14.65 -32.45 -16.04
C LEU A 405 -15.05 -31.11 -15.39
N GLY A 406 -15.95 -30.32 -16.01
CA GLY A 406 -16.08 -28.89 -15.71
C GLY A 406 -16.31 -28.45 -14.25
N SER A 407 -16.71 -29.35 -13.35
CA SER A 407 -16.86 -29.10 -11.91
C SER A 407 -15.61 -29.40 -11.07
N ASP A 408 -14.60 -30.06 -11.64
CA ASP A 408 -13.41 -30.50 -10.91
C ASP A 408 -12.44 -29.32 -10.71
N PRO A 409 -11.81 -29.21 -9.51
CA PRO A 409 -10.84 -28.16 -9.22
C PRO A 409 -9.66 -28.13 -10.21
N ILE A 410 -9.36 -26.94 -10.73
CA ILE A 410 -8.17 -26.65 -11.53
C ILE A 410 -7.02 -26.28 -10.61
N LYS A 411 -5.82 -26.77 -10.95
CA LYS A 411 -4.57 -26.39 -10.29
C LYS A 411 -3.72 -25.55 -11.25
N LEU A 412 -3.31 -24.38 -10.78
CA LEU A 412 -2.40 -23.47 -11.48
C LEU A 412 -1.11 -23.40 -10.66
N PRO A 413 -0.05 -24.18 -10.99
CA PRO A 413 1.16 -24.30 -10.16
C PRO A 413 1.87 -22.99 -9.83
N GLU A 414 1.70 -21.97 -10.67
CA GLU A 414 2.30 -20.64 -10.57
C GLU A 414 1.59 -19.75 -9.53
N LEU A 415 0.40 -20.15 -9.09
CA LEU A 415 -0.48 -19.36 -8.23
C LEU A 415 -0.91 -20.16 -7.00
N ARG A 416 -1.07 -19.44 -5.89
CA ARG A 416 -1.69 -19.97 -4.67
C ARG A 416 -2.80 -19.02 -4.29
N PHE A 417 -4.01 -19.53 -4.21
CA PHE A 417 -5.19 -18.76 -3.83
C PHE A 417 -6.06 -19.57 -2.87
N PRO A 418 -6.80 -18.91 -1.96
CA PRO A 418 -7.54 -19.57 -0.88
C PRO A 418 -8.90 -20.14 -1.32
N PHE A 419 -9.21 -20.13 -2.61
CA PHE A 419 -10.48 -20.57 -3.17
C PHE A 419 -10.28 -21.71 -4.18
N THR A 420 -11.36 -22.41 -4.48
CA THR A 420 -11.38 -23.43 -5.55
C THR A 420 -11.71 -22.74 -6.86
N LEU A 421 -10.88 -22.96 -7.88
CA LEU A 421 -11.15 -22.52 -9.24
C LEU A 421 -11.58 -23.74 -10.07
N THR A 422 -12.63 -23.60 -10.87
CA THR A 422 -13.14 -24.61 -11.79
C THR A 422 -13.08 -24.11 -13.22
N GLN A 423 -13.39 -24.98 -14.18
CA GLN A 423 -13.42 -24.60 -15.59
C GLN A 423 -14.45 -23.49 -15.85
N ASN A 424 -15.59 -23.51 -15.15
CA ASN A 424 -16.67 -22.54 -15.33
C ASN A 424 -16.33 -21.13 -14.82
N ASP A 425 -15.26 -20.98 -14.02
CA ASP A 425 -14.84 -19.70 -13.44
C ASP A 425 -13.90 -18.90 -14.36
N LEU A 426 -13.48 -19.51 -15.47
CA LEU A 426 -12.56 -18.91 -16.42
C LEU A 426 -13.35 -18.44 -17.67
N PRO A 427 -12.75 -17.66 -18.60
CA PRO A 427 -13.35 -17.37 -19.91
C PRO A 427 -13.14 -18.51 -20.93
N ASP A 428 -14.21 -18.99 -21.59
CA ASP A 428 -14.18 -20.13 -22.53
C ASP A 428 -12.99 -20.12 -23.49
N SER A 429 -12.61 -18.95 -24.00
CA SER A 429 -11.48 -18.76 -24.91
C SER A 429 -10.14 -19.30 -24.39
N LEU A 430 -9.94 -19.41 -23.08
CA LEU A 430 -8.70 -19.88 -22.47
C LEU A 430 -8.48 -21.40 -22.59
N TRP A 431 -9.53 -22.21 -22.75
CA TRP A 431 -9.40 -23.68 -22.87
C TRP A 431 -10.22 -24.31 -24.00
N LEU A 432 -11.29 -23.65 -24.48
CA LEU A 432 -12.01 -24.05 -25.69
C LEU A 432 -11.34 -23.53 -26.97
N ALA A 433 -10.19 -22.87 -26.83
CA ALA A 433 -9.36 -22.28 -27.88
C ALA A 433 -9.45 -23.03 -29.22
N ASN A 434 -10.17 -22.43 -30.16
CA ASN A 434 -10.02 -22.69 -31.58
C ASN A 434 -8.93 -21.72 -32.07
N ALA A 435 -7.85 -22.24 -32.67
CA ALA A 435 -6.76 -21.39 -33.16
C ALA A 435 -7.24 -20.37 -34.20
N ASP A 436 -8.36 -20.64 -34.86
CA ASP A 436 -8.98 -19.76 -35.85
C ASP A 436 -9.99 -18.76 -35.25
N ASP A 437 -10.22 -18.74 -33.93
CA ASP A 437 -11.09 -17.76 -33.27
C ASP A 437 -10.43 -16.37 -33.29
N PRO A 438 -11.01 -15.39 -34.02
CA PRO A 438 -10.45 -14.05 -34.13
C PRO A 438 -10.34 -13.30 -32.79
N TRP A 439 -11.22 -13.57 -31.83
CA TRP A 439 -11.16 -12.96 -30.50
C TRP A 439 -9.97 -13.48 -29.71
N LEU A 440 -9.76 -14.80 -29.75
CA LEU A 440 -8.61 -15.43 -29.11
C LEU A 440 -7.29 -14.91 -29.71
N GLN A 441 -7.18 -14.84 -31.04
CA GLN A 441 -5.99 -14.33 -31.71
C GLN A 441 -5.66 -12.90 -31.25
N PHE A 442 -6.69 -12.05 -31.14
CA PHE A 442 -6.53 -10.68 -30.64
C PHE A 442 -6.05 -10.65 -29.17
N MET A 443 -6.65 -11.47 -28.30
CA MET A 443 -6.24 -11.52 -26.88
C MET A 443 -4.84 -12.12 -26.68
N VAL A 444 -4.43 -13.07 -27.53
CA VAL A 444 -3.06 -13.59 -27.54
C VAL A 444 -2.08 -12.50 -27.97
N GLU A 445 -2.37 -11.75 -29.04
CA GLU A 445 -1.56 -10.61 -29.47
C GLU A 445 -1.41 -9.57 -28.35
N VAL A 446 -2.51 -9.22 -27.69
CA VAL A 446 -2.50 -8.31 -26.53
C VAL A 446 -1.62 -8.86 -25.41
N GLY A 447 -1.81 -10.14 -25.03
CA GLY A 447 -1.03 -10.78 -23.96
C GLY A 447 0.48 -10.82 -24.23
N GLU A 448 0.88 -10.99 -25.49
CA GLU A 448 2.27 -10.90 -25.93
C GLU A 448 2.80 -9.47 -25.81
N THR A 449 2.04 -8.47 -26.30
CA THR A 449 2.45 -7.06 -26.18
C THR A 449 2.51 -6.59 -24.72
N ASP A 450 1.67 -7.12 -23.85
CA ASP A 450 1.73 -6.85 -22.41
C ASP A 450 2.99 -7.44 -21.78
N ALA A 451 3.36 -8.67 -22.17
CA ALA A 451 4.57 -9.32 -21.69
C ALA A 451 5.84 -8.58 -22.13
N ASP A 452 5.84 -7.99 -23.33
CA ASP A 452 6.97 -7.23 -23.90
C ASP A 452 6.98 -5.74 -23.50
N SER A 453 5.93 -5.24 -22.86
CA SER A 453 5.88 -3.86 -22.39
C SER A 453 6.91 -3.60 -21.28
N TRP A 454 7.32 -2.34 -21.13
CA TRP A 454 8.31 -1.95 -20.12
C TRP A 454 7.78 -2.18 -18.68
N GLY A 455 6.47 -2.10 -18.52
CA GLY A 455 5.76 -2.56 -17.34
C GLY A 455 4.26 -2.35 -17.43
N VAL A 456 3.56 -2.73 -16.37
CA VAL A 456 2.09 -2.78 -16.28
C VAL A 456 1.62 -1.86 -15.17
N LEU A 457 0.68 -0.97 -15.49
CA LEU A 457 -0.06 -0.17 -14.53
C LEU A 457 -1.41 -0.85 -14.29
N VAL A 458 -1.73 -1.12 -13.02
CA VAL A 458 -2.93 -1.82 -12.61
C VAL A 458 -3.78 -0.88 -11.77
N ASN A 459 -5.03 -0.64 -12.16
CA ASN A 459 -5.97 0.14 -11.36
C ASN A 459 -6.50 -0.70 -10.18
N SER A 460 -5.61 -1.05 -9.26
CA SER A 460 -5.84 -1.73 -7.99
C SER A 460 -4.78 -1.26 -6.99
N PHE A 461 -4.74 -1.82 -5.79
CA PHE A 461 -3.81 -1.43 -4.72
C PHE A 461 -3.09 -2.65 -4.11
N GLU A 462 -1.93 -2.42 -3.53
CA GLU A 462 -1.01 -3.50 -3.10
C GLU A 462 -1.56 -4.31 -1.92
N GLU A 463 -2.36 -3.70 -1.04
CA GLU A 463 -2.98 -4.36 0.11
C GLU A 463 -3.99 -5.44 -0.32
N LEU A 464 -4.62 -5.28 -1.49
CA LEU A 464 -5.55 -6.26 -2.05
C LEU A 464 -4.83 -7.33 -2.88
N GLU A 465 -3.82 -6.94 -3.65
CA GLU A 465 -3.26 -7.76 -4.73
C GLU A 465 -1.83 -8.26 -4.47
N GLY A 466 -1.17 -7.78 -3.42
CA GLY A 466 0.28 -7.86 -3.24
C GLY A 466 0.86 -9.28 -3.24
N GLU A 467 0.09 -10.27 -2.80
CA GLU A 467 0.51 -11.68 -2.81
C GLU A 467 0.65 -12.26 -4.23
N TYR A 468 -0.02 -11.67 -5.22
CA TYR A 468 -0.08 -12.16 -6.59
C TYR A 468 0.84 -11.40 -7.54
N ILE A 469 1.36 -10.22 -7.14
CA ILE A 469 2.22 -9.38 -7.97
C ILE A 469 3.45 -10.14 -8.46
N ALA A 470 4.18 -10.82 -7.57
CA ALA A 470 5.39 -11.55 -7.96
C ALA A 470 5.09 -12.70 -8.94
N SER A 471 3.98 -13.42 -8.75
CA SER A 471 3.55 -14.46 -9.70
C SER A 471 3.15 -13.85 -11.04
N PHE A 472 2.43 -12.71 -11.04
CA PHE A 472 2.07 -12.03 -12.28
C PHE A 472 3.30 -11.52 -13.05
N GLU A 473 4.24 -10.88 -12.37
CA GLU A 473 5.51 -10.40 -12.94
C GLU A 473 6.34 -11.53 -13.56
N SER A 474 6.22 -12.76 -13.06
CA SER A 474 6.90 -13.93 -13.65
C SER A 474 6.45 -14.26 -15.07
N PHE A 475 5.25 -13.81 -15.47
CA PHE A 475 4.74 -13.94 -16.84
C PHE A 475 5.12 -12.76 -17.75
N LEU A 476 5.84 -11.76 -17.22
CA LEU A 476 6.32 -10.62 -18.00
C LEU A 476 7.77 -10.86 -18.44
N ARG A 477 8.14 -10.31 -19.60
CA ARG A 477 9.51 -10.39 -20.11
C ARG A 477 10.34 -9.22 -19.58
N ASN A 478 11.64 -9.28 -19.80
CA ASN A 478 12.58 -8.21 -19.45
C ASN A 478 12.58 -7.79 -17.97
N LYS A 479 12.08 -8.66 -17.07
CA LYS A 479 11.87 -8.35 -15.64
C LYS A 479 10.99 -7.12 -15.42
N ALA A 480 10.04 -6.90 -16.33
CA ALA A 480 9.05 -5.84 -16.23
C ALA A 480 8.25 -5.98 -14.93
N LYS A 481 7.79 -4.83 -14.43
CA LYS A 481 7.12 -4.70 -13.14
C LYS A 481 5.65 -4.39 -13.31
N ALA A 482 4.86 -4.77 -12.31
CA ALA A 482 3.46 -4.41 -12.22
C ALA A 482 3.27 -3.45 -11.03
N TRP A 483 2.70 -2.28 -11.29
CA TRP A 483 2.42 -1.27 -10.27
C TRP A 483 0.92 -1.12 -10.08
N CYS A 484 0.47 -1.40 -8.86
CA CYS A 484 -0.86 -1.08 -8.40
C CYS A 484 -0.93 0.44 -8.12
N VAL A 485 -1.66 1.17 -8.97
CA VAL A 485 -1.76 2.66 -8.92
C VAL A 485 -3.17 3.15 -8.57
N GLY A 486 -4.07 2.24 -8.23
CA GLY A 486 -5.46 2.53 -7.91
C GLY A 486 -5.76 2.56 -6.40
N PRO A 487 -7.04 2.74 -6.03
CA PRO A 487 -8.16 3.00 -6.93
C PRO A 487 -8.11 4.45 -7.47
N LEU A 488 -7.96 4.60 -8.80
CA LEU A 488 -7.75 5.90 -9.43
C LEU A 488 -8.96 6.84 -9.31
N LEU A 489 -10.16 6.29 -9.14
CA LEU A 489 -11.42 7.03 -9.04
C LEU A 489 -11.52 7.97 -7.82
N LEU A 490 -10.76 7.71 -6.75
CA LEU A 490 -10.82 8.52 -5.53
C LEU A 490 -9.96 9.79 -5.59
N PHE A 491 -9.23 10.03 -6.69
CA PHE A 491 -8.21 11.06 -6.74
C PHE A 491 -8.72 12.49 -6.52
N ASP A 492 -9.96 12.79 -6.93
CA ASP A 492 -10.58 14.10 -6.66
C ASP A 492 -11.38 14.13 -5.35
N GLU A 493 -11.79 12.98 -4.82
CA GLU A 493 -12.64 12.86 -3.61
C GLU A 493 -11.85 12.86 -2.30
N ILE A 494 -10.53 12.60 -2.32
CA ILE A 494 -9.67 12.65 -1.12
C ILE A 494 -9.62 14.06 -0.48
N ASN A 495 -9.99 15.11 -1.22
CA ASN A 495 -10.03 16.49 -0.72
C ASN A 495 -11.41 16.95 -0.21
N ASP A 496 -12.47 16.17 -0.42
CA ASP A 496 -13.80 16.50 0.08
C ASP A 496 -14.05 15.69 1.36
N GLU A 497 -13.74 16.31 2.51
CA GLU A 497 -14.25 15.86 3.80
C GLU A 497 -15.78 15.74 3.70
N ASP A 498 -16.31 14.59 4.15
CA ASP A 498 -17.68 14.47 4.67
C ASP A 498 -18.83 14.34 3.65
N GLN A 499 -18.83 13.25 2.87
CA GLN A 499 -20.10 12.61 2.51
C GLN A 499 -20.20 11.23 3.14
N SER A 500 -20.86 11.16 4.29
CA SER A 500 -21.36 9.90 4.87
C SER A 500 -22.24 9.20 3.84
N CYS A 501 -21.66 8.30 3.05
CA CYS A 501 -22.41 7.53 2.08
C CYS A 501 -23.43 6.66 2.83
N SER A 502 -24.71 6.92 2.59
CA SER A 502 -25.84 6.25 3.27
C SER A 502 -25.77 4.72 3.17
N TYR A 503 -25.15 4.19 2.11
CA TYR A 503 -24.92 2.76 1.95
C TYR A 503 -23.80 2.21 2.83
N ILE A 504 -22.77 2.99 3.20
CA ILE A 504 -21.72 2.57 4.15
C ILE A 504 -22.33 2.39 5.54
N GLU A 505 -23.19 3.31 5.98
CA GLU A 505 -23.93 3.15 7.23
C GLU A 505 -24.86 1.93 7.21
N TRP A 506 -25.48 1.63 6.08
CA TRP A 506 -26.29 0.43 5.89
C TRP A 506 -25.43 -0.84 5.89
N LEU A 507 -24.27 -0.84 5.23
CA LEU A 507 -23.31 -1.96 5.23
C LEU A 507 -22.82 -2.26 6.65
N ASN A 508 -22.54 -1.23 7.46
CA ASN A 508 -22.12 -1.38 8.86
C ASN A 508 -23.22 -1.97 9.76
N LYS A 509 -24.49 -1.96 9.34
CA LYS A 509 -25.63 -2.54 10.08
C LYS A 509 -25.88 -4.01 9.73
N GLN A 510 -25.18 -4.58 8.76
CA GLN A 510 -25.41 -5.96 8.33
C GLN A 510 -24.92 -6.95 9.39
N PRO A 511 -25.61 -8.09 9.57
CA PRO A 511 -25.47 -8.95 10.76
C PRO A 511 -24.15 -9.75 10.83
N GLY A 512 -23.25 -9.62 9.85
CA GLY A 512 -21.97 -10.31 9.84
C GLY A 512 -21.25 -10.25 8.49
N PRO A 513 -20.05 -10.84 8.38
CA PRO A 513 -19.33 -10.97 7.11
C PRO A 513 -20.11 -11.88 6.13
N ASN A 514 -19.92 -11.67 4.83
CA ASN A 514 -20.50 -12.49 3.73
C ASN A 514 -22.03 -12.42 3.58
N VAL A 515 -22.67 -11.39 4.12
CA VAL A 515 -24.14 -11.21 4.04
C VAL A 515 -24.55 -10.33 2.86
N VAL A 516 -23.61 -9.59 2.26
CA VAL A 516 -23.88 -8.67 1.15
C VAL A 516 -23.08 -9.06 -0.07
N ILE A 517 -23.76 -9.11 -1.21
CA ILE A 517 -23.15 -9.28 -2.52
C ILE A 517 -23.38 -7.97 -3.28
N TYR A 518 -22.28 -7.34 -3.71
CA TYR A 518 -22.36 -6.22 -4.64
C TYR A 518 -22.37 -6.77 -6.06
N ILE A 519 -23.38 -6.40 -6.84
CA ILE A 519 -23.49 -6.76 -8.25
C ILE A 519 -23.57 -5.46 -9.05
N SER A 520 -22.63 -5.28 -9.98
CA SER A 520 -22.62 -4.15 -10.91
C SER A 520 -22.42 -4.67 -12.31
N PHE A 521 -23.34 -4.31 -13.20
CA PHE A 521 -23.36 -4.76 -14.59
C PHE A 521 -22.59 -3.82 -15.53
N GLY A 522 -22.11 -2.68 -15.01
CA GLY A 522 -21.49 -1.63 -15.82
C GLY A 522 -22.45 -1.04 -16.86
N THR A 523 -21.99 -0.06 -17.62
CA THR A 523 -22.82 0.64 -18.61
C THR A 523 -22.91 -0.04 -19.98
N GLN A 524 -22.15 -1.12 -20.19
CA GLN A 524 -22.05 -1.82 -21.47
C GLN A 524 -22.76 -3.18 -21.50
N ALA A 525 -23.16 -3.73 -20.35
CA ALA A 525 -23.98 -4.93 -20.33
C ALA A 525 -25.44 -4.57 -20.60
N ASN A 526 -26.04 -5.17 -21.63
CA ASN A 526 -27.47 -5.09 -21.86
C ASN A 526 -28.11 -6.38 -21.31
N MET A 527 -28.88 -6.27 -20.24
CA MET A 527 -29.58 -7.40 -19.65
C MET A 527 -31.07 -7.32 -19.99
N SER A 528 -31.62 -8.44 -20.42
CA SER A 528 -33.06 -8.56 -20.60
C SER A 528 -33.79 -8.53 -19.26
N ASP A 529 -35.06 -8.11 -19.27
CA ASP A 529 -35.92 -8.14 -18.08
C ASP A 529 -35.97 -9.53 -17.44
N LEU A 530 -35.94 -10.59 -18.26
CA LEU A 530 -35.90 -11.98 -17.80
C LEU A 530 -34.61 -12.29 -17.01
N GLN A 531 -33.45 -11.81 -17.47
CA GLN A 531 -32.19 -12.00 -16.73
C GLN A 531 -32.18 -11.20 -15.43
N MET A 532 -32.75 -9.99 -15.43
CA MET A 532 -32.94 -9.20 -14.21
C MET A 532 -33.84 -9.92 -13.20
N ASP A 533 -34.94 -10.53 -13.68
CA ASP A 533 -35.85 -11.30 -12.85
C ASP A 533 -35.17 -12.53 -12.24
N GLU A 534 -34.39 -13.29 -13.01
CA GLU A 534 -33.64 -14.44 -12.51
C GLU A 534 -32.60 -14.03 -11.44
N ILE A 535 -31.89 -12.91 -11.65
CA ILE A 535 -30.94 -12.39 -10.67
C ILE A 535 -31.67 -11.96 -9.39
N ARG A 536 -32.84 -11.34 -9.52
CA ARG A 536 -33.67 -10.97 -8.37
C ARG A 536 -34.11 -12.20 -7.59
N ILE A 537 -34.55 -13.25 -8.28
CA ILE A 537 -34.95 -14.52 -7.66
C ILE A 537 -33.75 -15.16 -6.95
N GLY A 538 -32.58 -15.19 -7.58
CA GLY A 538 -31.35 -15.74 -7.02
C GLY A 538 -30.80 -14.98 -5.82
N ALA A 539 -30.98 -13.65 -5.78
CA ALA A 539 -30.51 -12.78 -4.69
C ALA A 539 -31.47 -12.73 -3.48
N GLY A 540 -32.73 -13.15 -3.63
CA GLY A 540 -33.74 -13.14 -2.57
C GLY A 540 -34.29 -11.74 -2.21
N ASP A 541 -35.10 -11.66 -1.14
CA ASP A 541 -35.89 -10.47 -0.75
C ASP A 541 -35.09 -9.26 -0.19
N GLY A 542 -33.75 -9.27 -0.31
CA GLY A 542 -32.83 -8.31 0.34
C GLY A 542 -32.25 -7.21 -0.56
N LEU A 543 -32.79 -6.99 -1.75
CA LEU A 543 -32.20 -6.06 -2.73
C LEU A 543 -32.41 -4.58 -2.34
N ALA A 544 -31.33 -3.90 -2.00
CA ALA A 544 -31.26 -2.45 -2.05
C ALA A 544 -30.70 -2.05 -3.43
N SER A 545 -31.51 -1.39 -4.26
CA SER A 545 -31.05 -0.82 -5.53
C SER A 545 -30.59 0.62 -5.31
N SER A 546 -29.36 0.91 -5.72
CA SER A 546 -28.87 2.26 -5.93
C SER A 546 -28.58 2.43 -7.41
N SER A 547 -29.39 3.23 -8.11
CA SER A 547 -29.09 3.63 -9.48
C SER A 547 -27.93 4.63 -9.46
N PHE A 548 -26.71 4.13 -9.67
CA PHE A 548 -25.59 4.96 -10.12
C PHE A 548 -25.75 5.11 -11.63
N GLY A 549 -26.30 6.25 -12.05
CA GLY A 549 -26.44 6.66 -13.45
C GLY A 549 -25.36 7.64 -13.85
#